data_AF-A0A956SR31-F1
#
_entry.id   AF-A0A956SR31-F1
#
_cell.length_a   1.000
_cell.length_b   1.000
_cell.length_c   1.000
_cell.angle_alpha   90.00
_cell.angle_beta   90.00
_cell.angle_gamma   90.00
#
_symmetry.space_group_name_H-M   'P 1'
#
loop_
_entity.id
_entity.type
_entity.pdbx_description
1 polymer ?
#
loop_
_entity_poly.entity_id
_entity_poly.type
_entity_poly.pdbx_seq_one_letter_code
_entity_poly.pdbx_strand_id
1 'polypeptide(L)'
;LGRQWRTDRSGWAFTLAFFGVTGLGLVLYMNFKPGPSIGWDRWSELADHEVRERDYFFVASFVGWAVLMAIGLADVIAQARRRWPAQRWTTALLGLAVIPLVLNIGDASRRHGPDATLARDFARALLESVPPGGILFTWGDNDTFPLWHAQAVDGIRPDVTIVCLALAETPWYQRQLRDHVPSPPDRNAMAPVWRDVAVPTWTGPMHRLDDAGIEAFQPQLTDQDYELPLGNGAALQIPRGTPLYAKDMLLLAVVRENAGHRPIAWAASTIQKLYGAPVVQQGLAYVLPIDDQALQDVDRSGVLGPGTSPIDVGVTTRLMDETWQFGRLWEEDLSGLEPNVAAMARTVSLPYTRLGVALLERGDTLGAIRRLEAASHLAPDQPGLDDFIRSLRSP
;
A
#
# COMPACT_ATOMS: atom_id res chain seq x y z
N LEU A 1 41.06 -17.72 5.61
CA LEU A 1 40.81 -18.11 7.03
C LEU A 1 42.01 -18.75 7.71
N GLY A 2 42.58 -19.86 7.21
CA GLY A 2 43.69 -20.55 7.90
C GLY A 2 44.99 -19.75 8.05
N ARG A 3 45.22 -18.72 7.22
CA ARG A 3 46.35 -17.79 7.41
C ARG A 3 46.08 -16.78 8.53
N GLN A 4 44.91 -16.13 8.51
CA GLN A 4 44.49 -15.20 9.56
C GLN A 4 44.49 -15.87 10.94
N TRP A 5 43.97 -17.09 11.06
CA TRP A 5 44.03 -17.86 12.32
C TRP A 5 45.46 -18.03 12.87
N ARG A 6 46.47 -18.15 11.99
CA ARG A 6 47.86 -18.32 12.40
C ARG A 6 48.55 -17.00 12.76
N THR A 7 48.13 -15.89 12.18
CA THR A 7 48.78 -14.58 12.35
C THR A 7 48.05 -13.65 13.31
N ASP A 8 46.73 -13.75 13.39
CA ASP A 8 45.85 -12.91 14.20
C ASP A 8 44.59 -13.69 14.62
N ARG A 9 44.70 -14.39 15.76
CA ARG A 9 43.61 -15.18 16.33
C ARG A 9 42.45 -14.31 16.80
N SER A 10 42.75 -13.12 17.34
CA SER A 10 41.74 -12.23 17.89
C SER A 10 40.87 -11.64 16.78
N GLY A 11 41.49 -11.14 15.70
CA GLY A 11 40.74 -10.65 14.54
C GLY A 11 39.99 -11.76 13.81
N TRP A 12 40.55 -12.97 13.74
CA TRP A 12 39.83 -14.14 13.22
C TRP A 12 38.58 -14.44 14.04
N ALA A 13 38.71 -14.53 15.37
CA ALA A 13 37.61 -14.84 16.28
C ALA A 13 36.53 -13.75 16.22
N PHE A 14 36.95 -12.47 16.21
CA PHE A 14 36.05 -11.34 16.05
C PHE A 14 35.26 -11.40 14.75
N THR A 15 35.93 -11.58 13.60
CA THR A 15 35.26 -11.56 12.29
C THR A 15 34.26 -12.72 12.17
N LEU A 16 34.64 -13.91 12.66
CA LEU A 16 33.77 -15.08 12.65
C LEU A 16 32.59 -14.92 13.61
N ALA A 17 32.82 -14.42 14.82
CA ALA A 17 31.77 -14.15 15.78
C ALA A 17 30.81 -13.06 15.29
N PHE A 18 31.34 -11.98 14.71
CA PHE A 18 30.56 -10.91 14.12
C PHE A 18 29.65 -11.44 13.00
N PHE A 19 30.19 -12.17 12.04
CA PHE A 19 29.40 -12.81 10.97
C PHE A 19 28.38 -13.80 11.53
N GLY A 20 28.80 -14.66 12.47
CA GLY A 20 27.95 -15.69 13.06
C GLY A 20 26.78 -15.11 13.87
N VAL A 21 27.03 -14.11 14.71
CA VAL A 21 26.00 -13.47 15.56
C VAL A 21 25.05 -12.62 14.73
N THR A 22 25.57 -11.79 13.81
CA THR A 22 24.74 -10.88 12.99
C THR A 22 24.04 -11.57 11.82
N GLY A 23 24.46 -12.78 11.47
CA GLY A 23 23.81 -13.64 10.47
C GLY A 23 22.96 -14.73 11.14
N LEU A 24 23.52 -15.93 11.25
CA LEU A 24 22.82 -17.12 11.73
C LEU A 24 22.24 -16.94 13.15
N GLY A 25 22.98 -16.29 14.05
CA GLY A 25 22.54 -16.03 15.41
C GLY A 25 21.27 -15.19 15.45
N LEU A 26 21.17 -14.19 14.56
CA LEU A 26 20.02 -13.31 14.46
C LEU A 26 18.80 -14.05 13.88
N VAL A 27 19.02 -14.90 12.87
CA VAL A 27 17.96 -15.80 12.33
C VAL A 27 17.37 -16.68 13.44
N LEU A 28 18.23 -17.33 14.22
CA LEU A 28 17.81 -18.22 15.30
C LEU A 28 17.14 -17.46 16.47
N TYR A 29 17.69 -16.31 16.84
CA TYR A 29 17.20 -15.53 17.97
C TYR A 29 15.86 -14.85 17.68
N MET A 30 15.70 -14.27 16.48
CA MET A 30 14.44 -13.65 16.06
C MET A 30 13.40 -14.67 15.61
N ASN A 31 13.82 -15.91 15.32
CA ASN A 31 12.96 -16.97 14.80
C ASN A 31 12.17 -16.51 13.56
N PHE A 32 12.89 -15.90 12.59
CA PHE A 32 12.27 -15.32 11.40
C PHE A 32 11.50 -16.37 10.60
N LYS A 33 10.33 -15.95 10.11
CA LYS A 33 9.63 -16.66 9.04
C LYS A 33 10.37 -16.45 7.71
N PRO A 34 10.16 -17.32 6.70
CA PRO A 34 10.62 -17.06 5.34
C PRO A 34 10.16 -15.67 4.85
N GLY A 35 11.01 -15.00 4.07
CA GLY A 35 10.63 -13.77 3.39
C GLY A 35 9.53 -14.01 2.36
N PRO A 36 8.82 -12.96 1.89
CA PRO A 36 7.75 -13.09 0.91
C PRO A 36 8.22 -13.59 -0.46
N SER A 37 9.52 -13.65 -0.76
CA SER A 37 10.02 -14.21 -2.04
C SER A 37 10.40 -15.69 -1.99
N ILE A 38 10.32 -16.36 -0.83
CA ILE A 38 10.97 -17.68 -0.64
C ILE A 38 10.01 -18.69 -0.04
N GLY A 39 9.89 -19.87 -0.67
CA GLY A 39 9.30 -21.06 -0.03
C GLY A 39 7.79 -21.21 -0.14
N TRP A 40 7.14 -20.51 -1.08
CA TRP A 40 5.69 -20.59 -1.31
C TRP A 40 5.17 -21.97 -1.71
N ASP A 41 6.04 -22.83 -2.25
CA ASP A 41 5.75 -24.23 -2.54
C ASP A 41 5.52 -25.07 -1.27
N ARG A 42 6.11 -24.63 -0.15
CA ARG A 42 6.06 -25.32 1.14
C ARG A 42 5.19 -24.60 2.17
N TRP A 43 5.15 -23.27 2.11
CA TRP A 43 4.39 -22.39 2.98
C TRP A 43 3.52 -21.51 2.08
N SER A 44 2.30 -21.95 1.79
CA SER A 44 1.47 -21.28 0.78
C SER A 44 0.61 -20.15 1.36
N GLU A 45 0.64 -19.94 2.67
CA GLU A 45 -0.20 -18.94 3.36
C GLU A 45 0.63 -17.71 3.68
N LEU A 46 0.08 -16.52 3.42
CA LEU A 46 0.74 -15.25 3.76
C LEU A 46 1.10 -15.16 5.25
N ALA A 47 0.32 -15.81 6.12
CA ALA A 47 0.57 -15.89 7.55
C ALA A 47 1.88 -16.62 7.90
N ASP A 48 2.40 -17.46 7.01
CA ASP A 48 3.64 -18.21 7.21
C ASP A 48 4.90 -17.44 6.78
N HIS A 49 4.73 -16.24 6.20
CA HIS A 49 5.82 -15.40 5.74
C HIS A 49 5.97 -14.13 6.58
N GLU A 50 7.15 -13.53 6.53
CA GLU A 50 7.32 -12.15 6.95
C GLU A 50 6.59 -11.19 5.99
N VAL A 51 6.13 -10.06 6.51
CA VAL A 51 5.39 -9.05 5.73
C VAL A 51 6.25 -8.43 4.61
N ARG A 52 7.57 -8.47 4.76
CA ARG A 52 8.53 -7.92 3.79
C ARG A 52 9.88 -8.60 3.95
N GLU A 53 10.72 -8.45 2.94
CA GLU A 53 12.11 -8.87 3.02
C GLU A 53 12.81 -8.17 4.20
N ARG A 54 13.58 -8.96 4.94
CA ARG A 54 14.32 -8.56 6.16
C ARG A 54 15.83 -8.61 5.97
N ASP A 55 16.27 -8.55 4.73
CA ASP A 55 17.68 -8.49 4.32
C ASP A 55 18.48 -7.38 5.04
N TYR A 56 17.84 -6.25 5.37
CA TYR A 56 18.46 -5.15 6.11
C TYR A 56 18.96 -5.54 7.52
N PHE A 57 18.37 -6.54 8.19
CA PHE A 57 18.91 -7.05 9.46
C PHE A 57 20.28 -7.70 9.28
N PHE A 58 20.55 -8.23 8.09
CA PHE A 58 21.74 -9.00 7.77
C PHE A 58 22.83 -8.16 7.12
N VAL A 59 22.64 -6.84 6.95
CA VAL A 59 23.66 -5.93 6.37
C VAL A 59 24.99 -6.05 7.10
N ALA A 60 24.98 -6.12 8.43
CA ALA A 60 26.18 -6.34 9.21
C ALA A 60 26.86 -7.67 8.85
N SER A 61 26.09 -8.75 8.70
CA SER A 61 26.61 -10.06 8.30
C SER A 61 27.15 -10.05 6.86
N PHE A 62 26.52 -9.32 5.94
CA PHE A 62 27.00 -9.16 4.56
C PHE A 62 28.34 -8.42 4.52
N VAL A 63 28.50 -7.38 5.33
CA VAL A 63 29.78 -6.69 5.51
C VAL A 63 30.83 -7.63 6.10
N GLY A 64 30.48 -8.39 7.13
CA GLY A 64 31.36 -9.40 7.72
C GLY A 64 31.80 -10.46 6.70
N TRP A 65 30.87 -10.95 5.89
CA TRP A 65 31.12 -11.90 4.80
C TRP A 65 32.03 -11.31 3.72
N ALA A 66 31.80 -10.06 3.31
CA ALA A 66 32.64 -9.35 2.35
C ALA A 66 34.10 -9.23 2.84
N VAL A 67 34.31 -8.94 4.13
CA VAL A 67 35.65 -8.92 4.74
C VAL A 67 36.29 -10.30 4.71
N LEU A 68 35.55 -11.35 5.06
CA LEU A 68 36.04 -12.74 5.01
C LEU A 68 36.45 -13.14 3.58
N MET A 69 35.63 -12.79 2.58
CA MET A 69 35.93 -13.01 1.17
C MET A 69 37.16 -12.21 0.73
N ALA A 70 37.30 -10.94 1.12
CA ALA A 70 38.44 -10.10 0.77
C ALA A 70 39.76 -10.66 1.34
N ILE A 71 39.75 -11.12 2.59
CA ILE A 71 40.91 -11.79 3.20
C ILE A 71 41.25 -13.08 2.45
N GLY A 72 40.23 -13.86 2.06
CA GLY A 72 40.41 -15.06 1.24
C GLY A 72 41.03 -14.76 -0.13
N LEU A 73 40.48 -13.77 -0.83
CA LEU A 73 40.94 -13.33 -2.14
C LEU A 73 42.38 -12.79 -2.09
N ALA A 74 42.71 -11.98 -1.09
CA ALA A 74 44.06 -11.47 -0.88
C ALA A 74 45.08 -12.61 -0.69
N ASP A 75 44.69 -13.68 0.02
CA ASP A 75 45.57 -14.85 0.20
C ASP A 75 45.73 -15.66 -1.10
N VAL A 76 44.65 -15.85 -1.86
CA VAL A 76 44.70 -16.49 -3.19
C VAL A 76 45.60 -15.70 -4.14
N ILE A 77 45.45 -14.37 -4.19
CA ILE A 77 46.33 -13.48 -4.97
C ILE A 77 47.78 -13.66 -4.52
N ALA A 78 48.06 -13.59 -3.21
CA ALA A 78 49.43 -13.73 -2.69
C ALA A 78 50.06 -15.08 -3.06
N GLN A 79 49.29 -16.17 -3.05
CA GLN A 79 49.75 -17.50 -3.46
C GLN A 79 49.98 -17.58 -4.99
N ALA A 80 49.09 -17.00 -5.79
CA ALA A 80 49.22 -16.97 -7.25
C ALA A 80 50.46 -16.18 -7.69
N ARG A 81 50.75 -15.03 -7.04
CA ARG A 81 51.94 -14.19 -7.30
C ARG A 81 53.26 -14.93 -7.08
N ARG A 82 53.28 -16.00 -6.27
CA ARG A 82 54.48 -16.81 -6.03
C ARG A 82 54.79 -17.80 -7.16
N ARG A 83 53.78 -18.19 -7.94
CA ARG A 83 53.91 -19.24 -8.98
C ARG A 83 53.86 -18.67 -10.40
N TRP A 84 53.28 -17.49 -10.60
CA TRP A 84 53.00 -16.91 -11.93
C TRP A 84 53.23 -15.39 -11.93
N PRO A 85 53.51 -14.76 -13.10
CA PRO A 85 53.66 -13.32 -13.20
C PRO A 85 52.39 -12.59 -12.72
N ALA A 86 52.55 -11.87 -11.61
CA ALA A 86 51.50 -11.35 -10.74
C ALA A 86 50.43 -10.48 -11.41
N GLN A 87 50.81 -9.75 -12.46
CA GLN A 87 50.00 -8.64 -12.95
C GLN A 87 48.76 -9.09 -13.74
N ARG A 88 48.87 -10.16 -14.53
CA ARG A 88 47.74 -10.71 -15.30
C ARG A 88 46.70 -11.37 -14.39
N TRP A 89 47.14 -12.09 -13.36
CA TRP A 89 46.26 -12.77 -12.41
C TRP A 89 45.53 -11.83 -11.46
N THR A 90 46.19 -10.75 -11.02
CA THR A 90 45.56 -9.74 -10.15
C THR A 90 44.42 -9.04 -10.89
N THR A 91 44.64 -8.70 -12.16
CA THR A 91 43.62 -8.10 -13.03
C THR A 91 42.45 -9.06 -13.27
N ALA A 92 42.72 -10.35 -13.56
CA ALA A 92 41.68 -11.35 -13.76
C ALA A 92 40.84 -11.60 -12.49
N LEU A 93 41.47 -11.67 -11.32
CA LEU A 93 40.78 -11.89 -10.04
C LEU A 93 39.94 -10.67 -9.61
N LEU A 94 40.42 -9.45 -9.86
CA LEU A 94 39.62 -8.23 -9.67
C LEU A 94 38.45 -8.17 -10.65
N GLY A 95 38.66 -8.58 -11.91
CA GLY A 95 37.59 -8.70 -12.90
C GLY A 95 36.49 -9.67 -12.46
N LEU A 96 36.87 -10.79 -11.83
CA LEU A 96 35.91 -11.75 -11.29
C LEU A 96 35.04 -11.16 -10.16
N ALA A 97 35.60 -10.27 -9.35
CA ALA A 97 34.87 -9.59 -8.27
C ALA A 97 33.82 -8.59 -8.80
N VAL A 98 33.93 -8.14 -10.05
CA VAL A 98 32.95 -7.26 -10.70
C VAL A 98 31.78 -8.05 -11.29
N ILE A 99 31.94 -9.36 -11.55
CA ILE A 99 30.90 -10.19 -12.17
C ILE A 99 29.58 -10.14 -11.37
N PRO A 100 29.55 -10.35 -10.04
CA PRO A 100 28.29 -10.29 -9.29
C PRO A 100 27.63 -8.92 -9.36
N LEU A 101 28.42 -7.83 -9.38
CA LEU A 101 27.88 -6.47 -9.52
C LEU A 101 27.15 -6.33 -10.86
N VAL A 102 27.77 -6.75 -11.96
CA VAL A 102 27.18 -6.63 -13.31
C VAL A 102 25.99 -7.55 -13.49
N LEU A 103 26.09 -8.81 -13.05
CA LEU A 103 25.00 -9.77 -13.17
C LEU A 103 23.78 -9.36 -12.34
N ASN A 104 23.97 -8.65 -11.21
CA ASN A 104 22.88 -8.20 -10.35
C ASN A 104 22.27 -6.85 -10.77
N ILE A 105 22.80 -6.15 -11.78
CA ILE A 105 22.29 -4.82 -12.18
C ILE A 105 20.82 -4.90 -12.65
N GLY A 106 20.45 -5.96 -13.37
CA GLY A 106 19.09 -6.15 -13.86
C GLY A 106 18.09 -6.16 -12.71
N ASP A 107 18.28 -7.10 -11.79
CA ASP A 107 17.43 -7.33 -10.63
C ASP A 107 17.48 -6.16 -9.63
N ALA A 108 18.66 -5.53 -9.46
CA ALA A 108 18.82 -4.40 -8.54
C ALA A 108 18.20 -3.10 -9.06
N SER A 109 18.05 -2.92 -10.39
CA SER A 109 17.69 -1.61 -10.92
C SER A 109 16.28 -1.16 -10.52
N ARG A 110 15.35 -2.07 -10.19
CA ARG A 110 13.91 -1.83 -9.88
C ARG A 110 13.17 -0.82 -10.78
N ARG A 111 13.79 -0.42 -11.90
CA ARG A 111 13.36 0.65 -12.81
C ARG A 111 12.55 0.12 -13.97
N HIS A 112 12.63 -1.18 -14.21
CA HIS A 112 12.16 -1.79 -15.45
C HIS A 112 10.93 -2.67 -15.26
N GLY A 113 10.65 -3.14 -14.05
CA GLY A 113 9.49 -4.01 -13.79
C GLY A 113 8.14 -3.30 -13.90
N PRO A 114 7.05 -4.09 -13.99
CA PRO A 114 5.68 -3.56 -14.06
C PRO A 114 5.26 -2.89 -12.74
N ASP A 115 5.96 -3.20 -11.66
CA ASP A 115 5.81 -2.64 -10.32
C ASP A 115 6.52 -1.29 -10.12
N ALA A 116 7.41 -0.89 -11.04
CA ALA A 116 8.32 0.24 -10.85
C ALA A 116 7.61 1.58 -10.58
N THR A 117 6.42 1.78 -11.15
CA THR A 117 5.59 3.00 -10.92
C THR A 117 4.35 2.71 -10.09
N LEU A 118 4.10 1.47 -9.69
CA LEU A 118 2.81 1.05 -9.15
C LEU A 118 2.42 1.82 -7.90
N ALA A 119 3.35 2.05 -6.98
CA ALA A 119 3.07 2.81 -5.75
C ALA A 119 2.64 4.26 -6.05
N ARG A 120 3.29 4.90 -7.02
CA ARG A 120 2.96 6.27 -7.45
C ARG A 120 1.61 6.31 -8.17
N ASP A 121 1.37 5.36 -9.07
CA ASP A 121 0.15 5.28 -9.86
C ASP A 121 -1.06 4.95 -8.97
N PHE A 122 -0.90 4.03 -8.02
CA PHE A 122 -1.87 3.73 -6.97
C PHE A 122 -2.18 4.96 -6.11
N ALA A 123 -1.16 5.68 -5.64
CA ALA A 123 -1.35 6.88 -4.84
C ALA A 123 -2.15 7.96 -5.59
N ARG A 124 -1.79 8.22 -6.85
CA ARG A 124 -2.53 9.14 -7.71
C ARG A 124 -3.97 8.68 -7.92
N ALA A 125 -4.18 7.42 -8.27
CA ALA A 125 -5.51 6.87 -8.52
C ALA A 125 -6.41 6.94 -7.27
N LEU A 126 -5.85 6.66 -6.09
CA LEU A 126 -6.57 6.73 -4.82
C LEU A 126 -6.86 8.19 -4.41
N LEU A 127 -5.91 9.12 -4.53
CA LEU A 127 -6.17 10.55 -4.27
C LEU A 127 -7.24 11.12 -5.21
N GLU A 128 -7.16 10.80 -6.50
CA GLU A 128 -8.15 11.24 -7.48
C GLU A 128 -9.50 10.57 -7.29
N SER A 129 -9.58 9.45 -6.56
CA SER A 129 -10.86 8.83 -6.20
C SER A 129 -11.60 9.60 -5.10
N VAL A 130 -10.93 10.51 -4.38
CA VAL A 130 -11.53 11.29 -3.29
C VAL A 130 -12.10 12.61 -3.82
N PRO A 131 -13.34 12.98 -3.51
CA PRO A 131 -13.90 14.26 -3.94
C PRO A 131 -13.12 15.48 -3.39
N PRO A 132 -13.26 16.66 -4.00
CA PRO A 132 -12.51 17.87 -3.62
C PRO A 132 -12.61 18.23 -2.14
N GLY A 133 -11.47 18.51 -1.51
CA GLY A 133 -11.38 18.87 -0.09
C GLY A 133 -11.72 17.75 0.89
N GLY A 134 -11.78 16.50 0.42
CA GLY A 134 -12.16 15.34 1.22
C GLY A 134 -11.13 14.94 2.29
N ILE A 135 -11.57 14.07 3.20
CA ILE A 135 -10.74 13.42 4.21
C ILE A 135 -10.60 11.95 3.80
N LEU A 136 -9.38 11.43 3.69
CA LEU A 136 -9.10 10.05 3.33
C LEU A 136 -8.48 9.30 4.51
N PHE A 137 -9.21 8.33 5.05
CA PHE A 137 -8.68 7.39 6.03
C PHE A 137 -7.90 6.27 5.33
N THR A 138 -6.71 5.97 5.85
CA THR A 138 -5.78 4.95 5.32
C THR A 138 -5.28 4.02 6.42
N TRP A 139 -4.74 2.85 6.04
CA TRP A 139 -4.17 1.91 6.99
C TRP A 139 -2.71 1.61 6.68
N GLY A 140 -1.85 1.88 7.65
CA GLY A 140 -0.43 1.54 7.55
C GLY A 140 0.33 2.40 6.52
N ASP A 141 1.58 1.99 6.32
CA ASP A 141 2.58 2.67 5.49
C ASP A 141 2.35 2.46 3.99
N ASN A 142 1.94 1.27 3.57
CA ASN A 142 1.72 0.91 2.16
C ASN A 142 0.68 1.79 1.47
N ASP A 143 -0.36 2.24 2.18
CA ASP A 143 -1.29 3.25 1.66
C ASP A 143 -0.72 4.65 1.83
N THR A 144 -0.29 4.99 3.05
CA THR A 144 -0.10 6.38 3.47
C THR A 144 1.13 7.02 2.84
N PHE A 145 2.25 6.31 2.78
CA PHE A 145 3.52 6.91 2.37
C PHE A 145 3.54 7.25 0.87
N PRO A 146 3.04 6.40 -0.04
CA PRO A 146 2.88 6.80 -1.44
C PRO A 146 1.97 8.01 -1.61
N LEU A 147 0.89 8.12 -0.83
CA LEU A 147 -0.02 9.28 -0.89
C LEU A 147 0.66 10.56 -0.42
N TRP A 148 1.41 10.52 0.68
CA TRP A 148 2.19 11.69 1.13
C TRP A 148 3.28 12.08 0.14
N HIS A 149 3.94 11.12 -0.50
CA HIS A 149 4.87 11.42 -1.60
C HIS A 149 4.14 12.13 -2.74
N ALA A 150 3.00 11.59 -3.19
CA ALA A 150 2.21 12.18 -4.27
C ALA A 150 1.78 13.62 -3.95
N GLN A 151 1.44 13.92 -2.70
CA GLN A 151 1.11 15.29 -2.28
C GLN A 151 2.35 16.20 -2.17
N ALA A 152 3.37 15.77 -1.41
CA ALA A 152 4.50 16.62 -1.03
C ALA A 152 5.52 16.81 -2.16
N VAL A 153 5.67 15.83 -3.05
CA VAL A 153 6.65 15.83 -4.13
C VAL A 153 5.97 16.08 -5.48
N ASP A 154 4.92 15.32 -5.78
CA ASP A 154 4.26 15.41 -7.10
C ASP A 154 3.16 16.48 -7.16
N GLY A 155 2.80 17.09 -6.03
CA GLY A 155 1.76 18.14 -5.95
C GLY A 155 0.35 17.67 -6.29
N ILE A 156 0.09 16.36 -6.19
CA ILE A 156 -1.20 15.74 -6.56
C ILE A 156 -2.16 15.89 -5.39
N ARG A 157 -3.31 16.52 -5.64
CA ARG A 157 -4.43 16.62 -4.67
C ARG A 157 -4.00 16.99 -3.24
N PRO A 158 -3.22 18.08 -3.03
CA PRO A 158 -2.84 18.54 -1.69
C PRO A 158 -4.03 19.03 -0.85
N ASP A 159 -5.22 19.10 -1.45
CA ASP A 159 -6.49 19.41 -0.80
C ASP A 159 -7.08 18.27 0.01
N VAL A 160 -6.73 17.02 -0.32
CA VAL A 160 -7.22 15.84 0.39
C VAL A 160 -6.45 15.69 1.69
N THR A 161 -7.14 15.60 2.82
CA THR A 161 -6.48 15.35 4.10
C THR A 161 -6.34 13.86 4.33
N ILE A 162 -5.11 13.35 4.40
CA ILE A 162 -4.84 11.94 4.67
C ILE A 162 -4.75 11.71 6.19
N VAL A 163 -5.58 10.80 6.70
CA VAL A 163 -5.61 10.38 8.11
C VAL A 163 -5.16 8.92 8.21
N CYS A 164 -3.92 8.73 8.64
CA CYS A 164 -3.33 7.41 8.86
C CYS A 164 -3.80 6.83 10.19
N LEU A 165 -4.65 5.79 10.15
CA LEU A 165 -5.22 5.19 11.35
C LEU A 165 -4.17 4.50 12.25
N ALA A 166 -3.04 4.06 11.69
CA ALA A 166 -1.94 3.51 12.48
C ALA A 166 -1.23 4.59 13.32
N LEU A 167 -1.08 5.80 12.78
CA LEU A 167 -0.50 6.94 13.50
C LEU A 167 -1.52 7.63 14.41
N ALA A 168 -2.81 7.51 14.12
CA ALA A 168 -3.91 8.01 14.94
C ALA A 168 -3.93 7.44 16.37
N GLU A 169 -3.20 6.35 16.64
CA GLU A 169 -2.97 5.86 18.01
C GLU A 169 -2.03 6.77 18.84
N THR A 170 -1.33 7.70 18.20
CA THR A 170 -0.30 8.52 18.84
C THR A 170 -0.78 9.96 19.10
N PRO A 171 -0.60 10.50 20.33
CA PRO A 171 -1.01 11.86 20.67
C PRO A 171 -0.39 12.95 19.80
N TRP A 172 0.85 12.79 19.35
CA TRP A 172 1.52 13.78 18.49
C TRP A 172 0.85 13.91 17.13
N TYR A 173 0.38 12.79 16.54
CA TYR A 173 -0.29 12.81 15.24
C TYR A 173 -1.71 13.37 15.35
N GLN A 174 -2.38 13.10 16.47
CA GLN A 174 -3.68 13.72 16.78
C GLN A 174 -3.55 15.25 16.89
N ARG A 175 -2.53 15.75 17.59
CA ARG A 175 -2.23 17.21 17.63
C ARG A 175 -1.92 17.75 16.24
N GLN A 176 -1.11 17.03 15.46
CA GLN A 176 -0.80 17.42 14.09
C GLN A 176 -2.06 17.56 13.23
N LEU A 177 -3.03 16.64 13.33
CA LEU A 177 -4.28 16.72 12.58
C LEU A 177 -5.19 17.87 13.04
N ARG A 178 -5.23 18.17 14.35
CA ARG A 178 -5.92 19.35 14.89
C ARG A 178 -5.35 20.65 14.33
N ASP A 179 -4.03 20.75 14.30
CA ASP A 179 -3.31 22.00 14.01
C ASP A 179 -3.01 22.17 12.51
N HIS A 180 -3.27 21.13 11.69
CA HIS A 180 -3.05 21.16 10.25
C HIS A 180 -4.19 21.87 9.51
N VAL A 181 -3.80 22.82 8.65
CA VAL A 181 -4.70 23.47 7.69
C VAL A 181 -4.44 22.87 6.29
N PRO A 182 -5.41 22.18 5.68
CA PRO A 182 -5.29 21.65 4.32
C PRO A 182 -5.12 22.75 3.29
N SER A 183 -4.52 22.39 2.16
CA SER A 183 -4.48 23.29 1.01
C SER A 183 -5.87 23.47 0.42
N PRO A 184 -6.21 24.66 -0.11
CA PRO A 184 -7.46 24.83 -0.82
C PRO A 184 -7.49 23.97 -2.10
N PRO A 185 -8.66 23.45 -2.50
CA PRO A 185 -8.77 22.64 -3.71
C PRO A 185 -8.51 23.46 -4.99
N ASP A 186 -7.56 23.02 -5.83
CA ASP A 186 -7.26 23.62 -7.14
C ASP A 186 -7.97 22.87 -8.27
N ARG A 187 -9.05 23.46 -8.80
CA ARG A 187 -9.87 22.88 -9.87
C ARG A 187 -9.08 22.56 -11.15
N ASN A 188 -8.01 23.31 -11.44
CA ASN A 188 -7.23 23.10 -12.67
C ASN A 188 -6.28 21.90 -12.56
N ALA A 189 -5.88 21.54 -11.34
CA ALA A 189 -5.00 20.43 -11.05
C ALA A 189 -5.74 19.10 -10.82
N MET A 190 -7.08 19.12 -10.70
CA MET A 190 -7.91 17.94 -10.44
C MET A 190 -8.21 17.12 -11.69
N ALA A 191 -8.53 15.83 -11.46
CA ALA A 191 -9.15 14.97 -12.45
C ALA A 191 -10.39 15.62 -13.10
N PRO A 192 -10.64 15.38 -14.41
CA PRO A 192 -11.78 15.95 -15.12
C PRO A 192 -13.14 15.67 -14.47
N VAL A 193 -13.27 14.58 -13.70
CA VAL A 193 -14.50 14.22 -12.99
C VAL A 193 -14.88 15.23 -11.90
N TRP A 194 -13.92 15.97 -11.35
CA TRP A 194 -14.14 16.89 -10.22
C TRP A 194 -14.25 18.36 -10.61
N ARG A 195 -13.96 18.73 -11.87
CA ARG A 195 -13.86 20.15 -12.28
C ARG A 195 -15.17 20.93 -12.10
N ASP A 196 -16.29 20.27 -12.36
CA ASP A 196 -17.63 20.85 -12.29
C ASP A 196 -18.31 20.61 -10.93
N VAL A 197 -17.67 19.86 -10.03
CA VAL A 197 -18.23 19.57 -8.71
C VAL A 197 -18.09 20.79 -7.80
N ALA A 198 -19.11 21.03 -6.98
CA ALA A 198 -19.08 22.09 -5.98
C ALA A 198 -18.00 21.76 -4.93
N VAL A 199 -17.07 22.69 -4.73
CA VAL A 199 -16.01 22.54 -3.75
C VAL A 199 -16.50 23.09 -2.41
N PRO A 200 -16.57 22.27 -1.34
CA PRO A 200 -16.97 22.77 -0.04
C PRO A 200 -15.93 23.76 0.50
N THR A 201 -16.39 24.94 0.92
CA THR A 201 -15.55 25.89 1.68
C THR A 201 -15.52 25.48 3.14
N TRP A 202 -14.33 25.11 3.63
CA TRP A 202 -14.11 24.72 5.02
C TRP A 202 -12.90 25.42 5.62
N THR A 203 -13.03 25.88 6.87
CA THR A 203 -12.01 26.67 7.57
C THR A 203 -11.76 26.20 9.01
N GLY A 204 -12.36 25.08 9.43
CA GLY A 204 -12.19 24.52 10.79
C GLY A 204 -10.91 23.69 10.94
N PRO A 205 -10.63 23.12 12.12
CA PRO A 205 -9.66 22.03 12.30
C PRO A 205 -10.31 20.65 12.10
N MET A 206 -9.54 19.60 11.79
CA MET A 206 -10.08 18.25 11.54
C MET A 206 -10.89 17.71 12.72
N HIS A 207 -10.47 18.04 13.94
CA HIS A 207 -11.19 17.80 15.17
C HIS A 207 -10.84 18.89 16.17
N ARG A 208 -11.69 19.07 17.20
CA ARG A 208 -11.50 20.10 18.24
C ARG A 208 -11.05 19.56 19.60
N LEU A 209 -10.59 18.31 19.65
CA LEU A 209 -10.04 17.73 20.88
C LEU A 209 -8.88 18.60 21.40
N ASP A 210 -8.96 19.00 22.66
CA ASP A 210 -7.86 19.65 23.35
C ASP A 210 -6.80 18.62 23.78
N ASP A 211 -5.68 19.10 24.33
CA ASP A 211 -4.60 18.20 24.75
C ASP A 211 -5.05 17.25 25.86
N ALA A 212 -5.96 17.68 26.74
CA ALA A 212 -6.52 16.82 27.78
C ALA A 212 -7.38 15.70 27.19
N GLY A 213 -8.22 16.00 26.20
CA GLY A 213 -9.03 15.01 25.48
C GLY A 213 -8.20 14.01 24.69
N ILE A 214 -7.10 14.47 24.08
CA ILE A 214 -6.12 13.63 23.38
C ILE A 214 -5.44 12.64 24.36
N GLU A 215 -4.93 13.14 25.50
CA GLU A 215 -4.27 12.30 26.50
C GLU A 215 -5.24 11.38 27.25
N ALA A 216 -6.54 11.71 27.24
CA ALA A 216 -7.59 10.89 27.86
C ALA A 216 -7.99 9.67 27.03
N PHE A 217 -7.49 9.51 25.80
CA PHE A 217 -7.80 8.32 24.99
C PHE A 217 -7.24 7.05 25.64
N GLN A 218 -8.16 6.24 26.15
CA GLN A 218 -7.89 4.93 26.73
C GLN A 218 -8.70 3.85 25.99
N PRO A 219 -8.09 2.71 25.62
CA PRO A 219 -8.82 1.61 25.03
C PRO A 219 -10.00 1.21 25.90
N GLN A 220 -11.20 1.19 25.32
CA GLN A 220 -12.43 0.89 26.05
C GLN A 220 -13.37 0.03 25.21
N LEU A 221 -14.19 -0.75 25.88
CA LEU A 221 -15.29 -1.49 25.27
C LEU A 221 -16.55 -0.65 25.40
N THR A 222 -17.32 -0.49 24.33
CA THR A 222 -18.62 0.17 24.42
C THR A 222 -19.55 -0.60 25.36
N ASP A 223 -20.15 0.12 26.30
CA ASP A 223 -21.07 -0.40 27.32
C ASP A 223 -22.51 -0.53 26.82
N GLN A 224 -22.85 0.23 25.78
CA GLN A 224 -24.14 0.23 25.08
C GLN A 224 -23.96 0.44 23.58
N ASP A 225 -25.06 0.33 22.83
CA ASP A 225 -25.09 0.71 21.43
C ASP A 225 -25.03 2.24 21.32
N TYR A 226 -24.10 2.75 20.52
CA TYR A 226 -23.95 4.17 20.23
C TYR A 226 -24.30 4.47 18.78
N GLU A 227 -25.04 5.55 18.58
CA GLU A 227 -25.31 6.11 17.26
C GLU A 227 -24.63 7.48 17.13
N LEU A 228 -23.86 7.67 16.05
CA LEU A 228 -23.29 8.97 15.71
C LEU A 228 -24.01 9.55 14.48
N PRO A 229 -24.91 10.52 14.64
CA PRO A 229 -25.60 11.16 13.52
C PRO A 229 -24.61 11.85 12.58
N LEU A 230 -24.81 11.66 11.27
CA LEU A 230 -23.95 12.21 10.21
C LEU A 230 -24.51 13.48 9.56
N GLY A 231 -25.65 13.98 10.06
CA GLY A 231 -26.30 15.21 9.57
C GLY A 231 -27.13 15.05 8.29
N ASN A 232 -26.95 13.96 7.53
CA ASN A 232 -27.70 13.63 6.31
C ASN A 232 -28.81 12.58 6.53
N GLY A 233 -29.25 12.38 7.78
CA GLY A 233 -30.23 11.36 8.15
C GLY A 233 -29.67 9.95 8.34
N ALA A 234 -28.39 9.73 8.04
CA ALA A 234 -27.67 8.52 8.42
C ALA A 234 -26.94 8.68 9.77
N ALA A 235 -26.55 7.54 10.34
CA ALA A 235 -25.74 7.49 11.55
C ALA A 235 -24.70 6.37 11.46
N LEU A 236 -23.52 6.57 12.05
CA LEU A 236 -22.63 5.44 12.34
C LEU A 236 -23.21 4.63 13.49
N GLN A 237 -23.14 3.31 13.33
CA GLN A 237 -23.63 2.33 14.27
C GLN A 237 -22.45 1.68 14.96
N ILE A 238 -22.35 1.86 16.28
CA ILE A 238 -21.27 1.33 17.11
C ILE A 238 -21.91 0.41 18.15
N PRO A 239 -21.98 -0.90 17.86
CA PRO A 239 -22.65 -1.85 18.76
C PRO A 239 -21.97 -1.92 20.12
N ARG A 240 -22.73 -2.32 21.14
CA ARG A 240 -22.21 -2.71 22.45
C ARG A 240 -21.16 -3.80 22.31
N GLY A 241 -20.09 -3.72 23.11
CA GLY A 241 -19.01 -4.69 23.04
C GLY A 241 -17.98 -4.40 21.95
N THR A 242 -18.07 -3.23 21.29
CA THR A 242 -17.09 -2.80 20.28
C THR A 242 -15.84 -2.26 20.98
N PRO A 243 -14.64 -2.79 20.70
CA PRO A 243 -13.39 -2.22 21.21
C PRO A 243 -13.05 -0.93 20.47
N LEU A 244 -12.91 0.16 21.21
CA LEU A 244 -12.49 1.47 20.72
C LEU A 244 -11.08 1.78 21.21
N TYR A 245 -10.15 1.91 20.26
CA TYR A 245 -8.78 2.38 20.49
C TYR A 245 -8.66 3.90 20.21
N ALA A 246 -7.50 4.49 20.47
CA ALA A 246 -7.28 5.93 20.27
C ALA A 246 -7.53 6.35 18.81
N LYS A 247 -7.12 5.52 17.84
CA LYS A 247 -7.44 5.75 16.43
C LYS A 247 -8.94 5.75 16.12
N ASP A 248 -9.72 4.93 16.81
CA ASP A 248 -11.16 4.82 16.58
C ASP A 248 -11.88 6.02 17.19
N MET A 249 -11.45 6.45 18.39
CA MET A 249 -11.92 7.69 19.02
C MET A 249 -11.59 8.93 18.18
N LEU A 250 -10.40 8.99 17.59
CA LEU A 250 -10.02 10.06 16.66
C LEU A 250 -10.87 10.03 15.39
N LEU A 251 -11.03 8.86 14.77
CA LEU A 251 -11.88 8.69 13.58
C LEU A 251 -13.29 9.22 13.85
N LEU A 252 -13.91 8.80 14.96
CA LEU A 252 -15.26 9.25 15.33
C LEU A 252 -15.30 10.77 15.59
N ALA A 253 -14.28 11.35 16.21
CA ALA A 253 -14.19 12.79 16.43
C ALA A 253 -14.08 13.57 15.11
N VAL A 254 -13.28 13.09 14.17
CA VAL A 254 -13.13 13.68 12.82
C VAL A 254 -14.44 13.53 12.04
N VAL A 255 -15.06 12.35 12.03
CA VAL A 255 -16.33 12.15 11.33
C VAL A 255 -17.41 13.07 11.90
N ARG A 256 -17.55 13.15 13.23
CA ARG A 256 -18.53 14.02 13.87
C ARG A 256 -18.39 15.49 13.49
N GLU A 257 -17.16 15.98 13.37
CA GLU A 257 -16.90 17.40 13.07
C GLU A 257 -17.06 17.73 11.58
N ASN A 258 -16.89 16.75 10.69
CA ASN A 258 -16.79 17.00 9.25
C ASN A 258 -17.93 16.40 8.41
N ALA A 259 -18.68 15.43 8.93
CA ALA A 259 -19.83 14.86 8.23
C ALA A 259 -20.86 15.95 7.88
N GLY A 260 -21.36 15.94 6.65
CA GLY A 260 -22.26 16.97 6.12
C GLY A 260 -21.57 18.29 5.72
N HIS A 261 -20.27 18.44 5.96
CA HIS A 261 -19.49 19.61 5.53
C HIS A 261 -18.38 19.26 4.54
N ARG A 262 -17.81 18.06 4.67
CA ARG A 262 -16.72 17.57 3.81
C ARG A 262 -16.98 16.13 3.38
N PRO A 263 -16.53 15.73 2.19
CA PRO A 263 -16.52 14.33 1.79
C PRO A 263 -15.58 13.56 2.72
N ILE A 264 -16.02 12.41 3.20
CA ILE A 264 -15.19 11.52 4.03
C ILE A 264 -15.03 10.22 3.27
N ALA A 265 -13.80 9.73 3.14
CA ALA A 265 -13.46 8.58 2.35
C ALA A 265 -12.58 7.61 3.14
N TRP A 266 -12.67 6.34 2.78
CA TRP A 266 -11.79 5.27 3.22
C TRP A 266 -11.13 4.66 1.99
N ALA A 267 -9.83 4.39 2.06
CA ALA A 267 -9.17 3.59 1.05
C ALA A 267 -9.79 2.17 0.98
N ALA A 268 -9.74 1.51 -0.17
CA ALA A 268 -10.23 0.14 -0.31
C ALA A 268 -9.61 -0.86 0.70
N SER A 269 -8.38 -0.58 1.14
CA SER A 269 -7.65 -1.30 2.20
C SER A 269 -8.18 -1.08 3.62
N THR A 270 -8.98 -0.03 3.88
CA THR A 270 -9.47 0.39 5.22
C THR A 270 -10.93 0.05 5.50
N ILE A 271 -11.63 -0.60 4.56
CA ILE A 271 -13.09 -0.81 4.61
C ILE A 271 -13.60 -1.66 5.77
N GLN A 272 -12.71 -2.29 6.54
CA GLN A 272 -13.09 -3.14 7.68
C GLN A 272 -13.64 -2.34 8.88
N LYS A 273 -13.44 -1.01 8.93
CA LYS A 273 -13.88 -0.15 10.05
C LYS A 273 -14.73 1.04 9.58
N LEU A 274 -15.85 0.73 8.92
CA LEU A 274 -16.82 1.73 8.47
C LEU A 274 -17.87 2.09 9.52
N TYR A 275 -18.05 1.29 10.59
CA TYR A 275 -19.09 1.50 11.61
C TYR A 275 -20.49 1.70 11.00
N GLY A 276 -20.82 0.93 9.96
CA GLY A 276 -22.10 1.04 9.26
C GLY A 276 -22.27 2.31 8.41
N ALA A 277 -21.20 3.07 8.14
CA ALA A 277 -21.26 4.25 7.28
C ALA A 277 -21.86 3.89 5.91
N PRO A 278 -22.85 4.65 5.41
CA PRO A 278 -23.46 4.44 4.09
C PRO A 278 -22.53 4.99 3.00
N VAL A 279 -21.41 4.31 2.78
CA VAL A 279 -20.43 4.70 1.77
C VAL A 279 -20.81 4.20 0.39
N VAL A 280 -20.40 4.93 -0.63
CA VAL A 280 -20.46 4.55 -2.04
C VAL A 280 -19.04 4.45 -2.57
N GLN A 281 -18.72 3.39 -3.30
CA GLN A 281 -17.42 3.26 -3.93
C GLN A 281 -17.32 4.22 -5.13
N GLN A 282 -16.26 5.02 -5.15
CA GLN A 282 -15.83 5.85 -6.27
C GLN A 282 -14.37 5.48 -6.55
N GLY A 283 -14.10 4.73 -7.61
CA GLY A 283 -12.75 4.25 -7.89
C GLY A 283 -12.16 3.41 -6.75
N LEU A 284 -11.01 3.81 -6.22
CA LEU A 284 -10.31 3.13 -5.11
C LEU A 284 -10.74 3.60 -3.71
N ALA A 285 -11.66 4.57 -3.64
CA ALA A 285 -12.14 5.14 -2.38
C ALA A 285 -13.60 4.73 -2.11
N TYR A 286 -13.91 4.54 -0.84
CA TYR A 286 -15.27 4.36 -0.33
C TYR A 286 -15.69 5.66 0.34
N VAL A 287 -16.61 6.38 -0.30
CA VAL A 287 -16.92 7.78 0.03
C VAL A 287 -18.26 7.85 0.74
N LEU A 288 -18.27 8.47 1.92
CA LEU A 288 -19.44 9.03 2.57
C LEU A 288 -19.68 10.42 1.97
N PRO A 289 -20.71 10.60 1.12
CA PRO A 289 -20.97 11.88 0.48
C PRO A 289 -21.56 12.90 1.46
N ILE A 290 -21.43 14.19 1.12
CA ILE A 290 -22.05 15.29 1.88
C ILE A 290 -23.58 15.26 1.73
N ASP A 291 -24.06 15.05 0.50
CA ASP A 291 -25.46 14.94 0.14
C ASP A 291 -25.70 13.78 -0.83
N ASP A 292 -26.94 13.28 -0.89
CA ASP A 292 -27.34 12.26 -1.87
C ASP A 292 -27.40 12.84 -3.31
N GLN A 293 -27.36 14.16 -3.48
CA GLN A 293 -27.44 14.80 -4.80
C GLN A 293 -26.15 14.65 -5.62
N ALA A 294 -25.01 14.48 -4.97
CA ALA A 294 -23.74 14.17 -5.63
C ALA A 294 -23.67 12.75 -6.21
N LEU A 295 -24.58 11.85 -5.80
CA LEU A 295 -24.64 10.45 -6.22
C LEU A 295 -25.60 10.28 -7.42
N GLN A 296 -25.12 10.57 -8.62
CA GLN A 296 -26.00 10.62 -9.81
C GLN A 296 -26.21 9.27 -10.48
N ASP A 297 -25.25 8.34 -10.39
CA ASP A 297 -25.29 7.07 -11.12
C ASP A 297 -24.85 5.87 -10.28
N VAL A 298 -25.58 5.63 -9.19
CA VAL A 298 -25.21 4.61 -8.21
C VAL A 298 -25.92 3.29 -8.48
N ASP A 299 -25.14 2.23 -8.67
CA ASP A 299 -25.62 0.86 -8.68
C ASP A 299 -25.69 0.28 -7.25
N ARG A 300 -26.90 -0.15 -6.85
CA ARG A 300 -27.26 -0.60 -5.49
C ARG A 300 -27.67 -2.08 -5.43
N SER A 301 -27.63 -2.77 -6.56
CA SER A 301 -27.91 -4.22 -6.69
C SER A 301 -27.10 -5.07 -5.72
N GLY A 302 -25.94 -4.55 -5.27
CA GLY A 302 -25.16 -5.11 -4.18
C GLY A 302 -24.53 -6.43 -4.58
N VAL A 303 -23.57 -6.40 -5.51
CA VAL A 303 -22.91 -7.64 -5.94
C VAL A 303 -21.55 -7.85 -5.27
N LEU A 304 -21.46 -9.03 -4.66
CA LEU A 304 -20.30 -9.81 -4.18
C LEU A 304 -18.95 -9.06 -4.08
N GLY A 305 -18.52 -8.89 -2.83
CA GLY A 305 -17.21 -8.39 -2.43
C GLY A 305 -17.25 -7.87 -0.99
N PRO A 306 -16.11 -7.61 -0.33
CA PRO A 306 -16.10 -7.01 0.99
C PRO A 306 -16.74 -5.61 0.93
N GLY A 307 -17.83 -5.44 1.70
CA GLY A 307 -18.67 -4.24 1.72
C GLY A 307 -19.75 -4.27 0.65
N THR A 308 -20.99 -4.57 1.05
CA THR A 308 -22.24 -4.43 0.27
C THR A 308 -22.57 -2.99 -0.15
N SER A 309 -21.56 -2.12 -0.14
CA SER A 309 -21.65 -0.70 -0.45
C SER A 309 -22.02 -0.52 -1.92
N PRO A 310 -22.89 0.42 -2.29
CA PRO A 310 -23.12 0.74 -3.69
C PRO A 310 -21.86 1.20 -4.43
N ILE A 311 -21.86 1.18 -5.76
CA ILE A 311 -20.80 1.75 -6.61
C ILE A 311 -21.35 2.88 -7.47
N ASP A 312 -20.62 3.99 -7.55
CA ASP A 312 -20.91 5.10 -8.45
C ASP A 312 -20.32 4.78 -9.84
N VAL A 313 -21.17 4.30 -10.75
CA VAL A 313 -20.78 3.83 -12.08
C VAL A 313 -20.24 4.98 -12.91
N GLY A 314 -20.88 6.15 -12.84
CA GLY A 314 -20.48 7.35 -13.60
C GLY A 314 -19.11 7.87 -13.19
N VAL A 315 -18.92 8.15 -11.89
CA VAL A 315 -17.64 8.66 -11.36
C VAL A 315 -16.53 7.63 -11.55
N THR A 316 -16.78 6.35 -11.24
CA THR A 316 -15.77 5.30 -11.36
C THR A 316 -15.33 5.10 -12.81
N THR A 317 -16.27 5.11 -13.75
CA THR A 317 -15.95 5.01 -15.20
C THR A 317 -15.05 6.16 -15.64
N ARG A 318 -15.40 7.41 -15.27
CA ARG A 318 -14.61 8.59 -15.66
C ARG A 318 -13.23 8.61 -15.01
N LEU A 319 -13.11 8.19 -13.75
CA LEU A 319 -11.81 8.03 -13.09
C LEU A 319 -10.90 7.05 -13.85
N MET A 320 -11.44 5.87 -14.19
CA MET A 320 -10.69 4.85 -14.92
C MET A 320 -10.30 5.29 -16.33
N ASP A 321 -11.22 5.91 -17.07
CA ASP A 321 -11.04 6.19 -18.50
C ASP A 321 -10.30 7.50 -18.77
N GLU A 322 -10.49 8.52 -17.91
CA GLU A 322 -9.99 9.87 -18.14
C GLU A 322 -8.77 10.22 -17.27
N THR A 323 -8.53 9.48 -16.17
CA THR A 323 -7.58 9.89 -15.13
C THR A 323 -6.52 8.84 -14.82
N TRP A 324 -6.92 7.59 -14.63
CA TRP A 324 -6.02 6.54 -14.17
C TRP A 324 -4.99 6.17 -15.23
N GLN A 325 -3.74 6.05 -14.80
CA GLN A 325 -2.61 5.63 -15.61
C GLN A 325 -1.85 4.60 -14.80
N PHE A 326 -1.90 3.33 -15.23
CA PHE A 326 -1.16 2.24 -14.59
C PHE A 326 -0.16 1.67 -15.58
N GLY A 327 0.76 2.52 -16.02
CA GLY A 327 1.60 2.36 -17.22
C GLY A 327 1.91 0.91 -17.59
N ARG A 328 2.95 0.33 -16.96
CA ARG A 328 3.47 -1.00 -17.31
C ARG A 328 2.66 -2.17 -16.78
N LEU A 329 1.67 -1.93 -15.90
CA LEU A 329 0.80 -3.02 -15.46
C LEU A 329 0.02 -3.62 -16.63
N TRP A 330 -0.33 -2.83 -17.63
CA TRP A 330 -1.07 -3.29 -18.81
C TRP A 330 -0.19 -3.87 -19.91
N GLU A 331 1.12 -3.66 -19.85
CA GLU A 331 2.07 -4.01 -20.92
C GLU A 331 2.74 -5.37 -20.69
N GLU A 332 2.77 -5.85 -19.44
CA GLU A 332 3.53 -7.04 -19.04
C GLU A 332 2.64 -8.12 -18.40
N ASP A 333 3.17 -9.34 -18.36
CA ASP A 333 2.57 -10.47 -17.64
C ASP A 333 2.78 -10.31 -16.14
N LEU A 334 1.69 -10.31 -15.38
CA LEU A 334 1.69 -10.07 -13.94
C LEU A 334 1.73 -11.36 -13.10
N SER A 335 1.76 -12.54 -13.72
CA SER A 335 1.78 -13.84 -13.02
C SER A 335 3.04 -14.06 -12.17
N GLY A 336 4.14 -13.36 -12.49
CA GLY A 336 5.41 -13.41 -11.77
C GLY A 336 5.63 -12.26 -10.77
N LEU A 337 4.60 -11.47 -10.46
CA LEU A 337 4.72 -10.36 -9.52
C LEU A 337 5.12 -10.83 -8.11
N GLU A 338 5.97 -10.03 -7.45
CA GLU A 338 6.25 -10.21 -6.02
C GLU A 338 4.93 -10.12 -5.22
N PRO A 339 4.70 -10.97 -4.20
CA PRO A 339 3.37 -11.09 -3.58
C PRO A 339 2.78 -9.80 -3.02
N ASN A 340 3.61 -8.88 -2.51
CA ASN A 340 3.12 -7.57 -2.04
C ASN A 340 2.67 -6.67 -3.20
N VAL A 341 3.39 -6.67 -4.32
CA VAL A 341 2.97 -5.97 -5.53
C VAL A 341 1.69 -6.59 -6.08
N ALA A 342 1.60 -7.93 -6.12
CA ALA A 342 0.40 -8.63 -6.55
C ALA A 342 -0.81 -8.27 -5.65
N ALA A 343 -0.61 -8.10 -4.33
CA ALA A 343 -1.66 -7.65 -3.42
C ALA A 343 -2.16 -6.23 -3.75
N MET A 344 -1.26 -5.33 -4.12
CA MET A 344 -1.63 -3.97 -4.56
C MET A 344 -2.35 -4.01 -5.91
N ALA A 345 -1.88 -4.80 -6.87
CA ALA A 345 -2.54 -5.00 -8.16
C ALA A 345 -3.97 -5.58 -8.00
N ARG A 346 -4.17 -6.53 -7.08
CA ARG A 346 -5.50 -7.04 -6.70
C ARG A 346 -6.42 -5.95 -6.11
N THR A 347 -5.86 -5.01 -5.35
CA THR A 347 -6.64 -3.87 -4.84
C THR A 347 -7.03 -2.94 -5.99
N VAL A 348 -6.15 -2.74 -6.97
CA VAL A 348 -6.43 -1.98 -8.20
C VAL A 348 -7.46 -2.69 -9.07
N SER A 349 -7.53 -4.02 -9.08
CA SER A 349 -8.51 -4.77 -9.88
C SER A 349 -9.94 -4.70 -9.32
N LEU A 350 -10.12 -4.49 -8.01
CA LEU A 350 -11.42 -4.50 -7.35
C LEU A 350 -12.46 -3.55 -7.98
N PRO A 351 -12.15 -2.26 -8.25
CA PRO A 351 -13.10 -1.36 -8.89
C PRO A 351 -13.47 -1.82 -10.31
N TYR A 352 -12.55 -2.46 -11.06
CA TYR A 352 -12.83 -3.00 -12.38
C TYR A 352 -13.81 -4.17 -12.31
N THR A 353 -13.61 -5.10 -11.37
CA THR A 353 -14.55 -6.21 -11.14
C THR A 353 -15.94 -5.68 -10.81
N ARG A 354 -16.02 -4.74 -9.87
CA ARG A 354 -17.30 -4.20 -9.40
C ARG A 354 -18.02 -3.38 -10.46
N LEU A 355 -17.30 -2.56 -11.22
CA LEU A 355 -17.87 -1.82 -12.35
C LEU A 355 -18.35 -2.77 -13.45
N GLY A 356 -17.59 -3.82 -13.76
CA GLY A 356 -17.97 -4.81 -14.75
C GLY A 356 -19.28 -5.51 -14.41
N VAL A 357 -19.46 -5.88 -13.14
CA VAL A 357 -20.72 -6.46 -12.66
C VAL A 357 -21.88 -5.46 -12.71
N ALA A 358 -21.68 -4.23 -12.25
CA ALA A 358 -22.70 -3.18 -12.30
C ALA A 358 -23.16 -2.90 -13.74
N LEU A 359 -22.24 -2.89 -14.71
CA LEU A 359 -22.56 -2.74 -16.14
C LEU A 359 -23.38 -3.93 -16.68
N LEU A 360 -23.05 -5.15 -16.25
CA LEU A 360 -23.77 -6.35 -16.67
C LEU A 360 -25.23 -6.32 -16.21
N GLU A 361 -25.49 -5.91 -14.97
CA GLU A 361 -26.86 -5.78 -14.44
C GLU A 361 -27.66 -4.67 -15.11
N ARG A 362 -26.96 -3.66 -15.66
CA ARG A 362 -27.55 -2.59 -16.48
C ARG A 362 -27.72 -3.00 -17.95
N GLY A 363 -27.35 -4.22 -18.33
CA GLY A 363 -27.48 -4.76 -19.68
C GLY A 363 -26.36 -4.36 -20.64
N ASP A 364 -25.29 -3.73 -20.16
CA ASP A 364 -24.08 -3.45 -20.96
C ASP A 364 -23.07 -4.60 -20.85
N THR A 365 -23.37 -5.71 -21.52
CA THR A 365 -22.51 -6.91 -21.53
C THR A 365 -21.13 -6.63 -22.13
N LEU A 366 -21.04 -5.77 -23.16
CA LEU A 366 -19.75 -5.45 -23.79
C LEU A 366 -18.86 -4.60 -22.89
N GLY A 367 -19.44 -3.59 -22.23
CA GLY A 367 -18.76 -2.83 -21.19
C GLY A 367 -18.31 -3.71 -20.04
N ALA A 368 -19.20 -4.59 -19.56
CA ALA A 368 -18.91 -5.55 -18.50
C ALA A 368 -17.70 -6.43 -18.82
N ILE A 369 -17.69 -7.08 -19.99
CA ILE A 369 -16.58 -7.95 -20.43
C ILE A 369 -15.26 -7.17 -20.43
N ARG A 370 -15.22 -5.95 -20.98
CA ARG A 370 -13.98 -5.14 -21.00
C ARG A 370 -13.43 -4.85 -19.60
N ARG A 371 -14.31 -4.53 -18.65
CA ARG A 371 -13.88 -4.23 -17.27
C ARG A 371 -13.43 -5.50 -16.53
N LEU A 372 -14.15 -6.61 -16.71
CA LEU A 372 -13.79 -7.89 -16.09
C LEU A 372 -12.47 -8.44 -16.65
N GLU A 373 -12.19 -8.25 -17.95
CA GLU A 373 -10.90 -8.63 -18.54
C GLU A 373 -9.74 -7.80 -17.99
N ALA A 374 -9.95 -6.49 -17.81
CA ALA A 374 -8.96 -5.64 -17.14
C ALA A 374 -8.73 -6.10 -15.69
N ALA A 375 -9.78 -6.51 -14.98
CA ALA A 375 -9.65 -7.04 -13.62
C ALA A 375 -8.89 -8.37 -13.58
N SER A 376 -9.16 -9.28 -14.54
CA SER A 376 -8.45 -10.55 -14.67
C SER A 376 -6.97 -10.33 -14.97
N HIS A 377 -6.64 -9.40 -15.88
CA HIS A 377 -5.25 -9.05 -16.18
C HIS A 377 -4.49 -8.54 -14.94
N LEU A 378 -5.11 -7.65 -14.16
CA LEU A 378 -4.52 -7.09 -12.94
C LEU A 378 -4.42 -8.11 -11.78
N ALA A 379 -5.23 -9.16 -11.81
CA ALA A 379 -5.33 -10.17 -10.76
C ALA A 379 -5.52 -11.57 -11.39
N PRO A 380 -4.49 -12.11 -12.07
CA PRO A 380 -4.59 -13.33 -12.86
C PRO A 380 -4.84 -14.59 -12.03
N ASP A 381 -4.68 -14.49 -10.71
CA ASP A 381 -4.91 -15.54 -9.74
C ASP A 381 -6.36 -15.59 -9.21
N GLN A 382 -7.28 -14.74 -9.70
CA GLN A 382 -8.68 -14.75 -9.27
C GLN A 382 -9.44 -15.99 -9.76
N PRO A 383 -9.85 -16.92 -8.87
CA PRO A 383 -10.48 -18.16 -9.29
C PRO A 383 -11.85 -17.91 -9.94
N GLY A 384 -12.07 -18.49 -11.13
CA GLY A 384 -13.37 -18.51 -11.81
C GLY A 384 -13.74 -17.24 -12.58
N LEU A 385 -12.94 -16.16 -12.50
CA LEU A 385 -13.22 -14.92 -13.24
C LEU A 385 -13.13 -15.14 -14.76
N ASP A 386 -12.10 -15.84 -15.24
CA ASP A 386 -11.93 -16.14 -16.67
C ASP A 386 -13.01 -17.08 -17.23
N ASP A 387 -13.46 -18.04 -16.42
CA ASP A 387 -14.59 -18.91 -16.77
C ASP A 387 -15.89 -18.09 -16.89
N PHE A 388 -16.11 -17.17 -15.96
CA PHE A 388 -17.25 -16.26 -15.99
C PHE A 388 -17.21 -15.33 -17.22
N ILE A 389 -16.05 -14.74 -17.53
CA ILE A 389 -15.90 -13.91 -18.74
C ILE A 389 -16.19 -14.72 -20.01
N ARG A 390 -15.72 -15.98 -20.07
CA ARG A 390 -16.01 -16.88 -21.21
C ARG A 390 -17.48 -17.23 -21.34
N SER A 391 -18.21 -17.39 -20.23
CA SER A 391 -19.65 -17.67 -20.26
C SER A 391 -20.43 -16.45 -20.78
N LEU A 392 -20.03 -15.22 -20.45
CA LEU A 392 -20.65 -14.01 -20.99
C LEU A 392 -20.47 -13.83 -22.51
N ARG A 393 -19.43 -14.43 -23.08
CA ARG A 393 -19.14 -14.43 -24.52
C ARG A 393 -19.88 -15.53 -25.29
N SER A 394 -20.44 -16.51 -24.58
CA SER A 394 -21.10 -17.68 -25.16
C SER A 394 -22.62 -17.54 -24.96
N PRO A 395 -23.39 -17.19 -26.00
CA PRO A 395 -24.83 -16.91 -25.88
C PRO A 395 -25.68 -18.13 -25.48
#